data_AF-A0A9K3CQ48-F1
#
_entry.id   AF-A0A9K3CQ48-F1
#
_cell.length_a   1.000
_cell.length_b   1.000
_cell.length_c   1.000
_cell.angle_alpha   90.00
_cell.angle_beta   90.00
_cell.angle_gamma   90.00
#
_symmetry.space_group_name_H-M   'P 1'
#
loop_
_entity.id
_entity.type
_entity.pdbx_description
1 polymer ?
#
loop_
_entity_poly.entity_id
_entity_poly.type
_entity_poly.pdbx_seq_one_letter_code
_entity_poly.pdbx_strand_id
1 'polypeptide(L)'
;NPMRCDLHHLRPAYDHANSARSNYPFANIPDEEVYKWYNQREITTHQPEESDIDNWSRVKKSTSWEPHVQSRGTVARAVLYFYTMYPQYIKHMGKVGDVNTFIQWNEDYPVVAWDIERNDRVETHQGNRNPYVDHPELCERAYEDMI
;
A
#
# COMPACT_ATOMS: atom_id res chain seq x y z
N ASN A 1 9.00 -17.37 10.80
CA ASN A 1 9.78 -16.34 10.09
C ASN A 1 9.17 -15.00 10.47
N PRO A 2 9.86 -14.14 11.24
CA PRO A 2 9.31 -12.92 11.81
C PRO A 2 8.62 -12.03 10.76
N MET A 3 9.20 -11.91 9.56
CA MET A 3 8.63 -11.10 8.48
C MET A 3 7.32 -11.64 7.89
N ARG A 4 6.92 -12.89 8.16
CA ARG A 4 5.64 -13.45 7.66
C ARG A 4 4.50 -13.27 8.64
N CYS A 5 4.80 -12.91 9.88
CA CYS A 5 3.82 -12.77 10.96
C CYS A 5 3.80 -11.34 11.55
N ASP A 6 4.56 -10.40 10.97
CA ASP A 6 4.53 -9.00 11.38
C ASP A 6 3.25 -8.34 10.84
N LEU A 7 2.33 -8.02 11.74
CA LEU A 7 1.04 -7.44 11.45
C LEU A 7 1.15 -6.02 10.88
N HIS A 8 2.27 -5.31 10.98
CA HIS A 8 2.40 -3.97 10.38
C HIS A 8 2.28 -3.96 8.85
N HIS A 9 2.51 -5.10 8.19
CA HIS A 9 2.35 -5.24 6.73
C HIS A 9 1.35 -6.33 6.30
N LEU A 10 0.61 -6.93 7.24
CA LEU A 10 -0.48 -7.87 6.95
C LEU A 10 -1.84 -7.18 7.11
N ARG A 11 -2.64 -7.12 6.04
CA ARG A 11 -3.97 -6.52 6.08
C ARG A 11 -5.03 -7.45 5.48
N PRO A 12 -6.28 -7.40 5.99
CA PRO A 12 -7.38 -8.09 5.35
C PRO A 12 -7.64 -7.48 3.97
N ALA A 13 -7.97 -8.33 3.01
CA ALA A 13 -8.34 -7.94 1.66
C ALA A 13 -9.50 -8.82 1.18
N TYR A 14 -10.33 -8.30 0.29
CA TYR A 14 -11.34 -9.11 -0.38
C TYR A 14 -10.66 -10.16 -1.25
N ASP A 15 -11.16 -11.40 -1.23
CA ASP A 15 -10.56 -12.53 -1.94
C ASP A 15 -10.34 -12.24 -3.42
N HIS A 16 -11.35 -11.71 -4.11
CA HIS A 16 -11.25 -11.39 -5.54
C HIS A 16 -10.19 -10.33 -5.83
N ALA A 17 -10.07 -9.30 -4.98
CA ALA A 17 -9.05 -8.27 -5.12
C ALA A 17 -7.64 -8.80 -4.78
N ASN A 18 -7.51 -9.59 -3.72
CA ASN A 18 -6.25 -10.24 -3.34
C ASN A 18 -5.74 -11.18 -4.44
N SER A 19 -6.65 -12.00 -4.99
CA SER A 19 -6.38 -12.89 -6.11
C SER A 19 -5.98 -12.13 -7.38
N ALA A 20 -6.66 -11.01 -7.68
CA ALA A 20 -6.34 -10.18 -8.83
C ALA A 20 -5.03 -9.39 -8.69
N ARG A 21 -4.71 -8.91 -7.49
CA ARG A 21 -3.47 -8.18 -7.18
C ARG A 21 -2.24 -9.06 -7.39
N SER A 22 -2.35 -10.37 -7.11
CA SER A 22 -1.26 -11.33 -7.29
C SER A 22 0.04 -10.86 -6.59
N ASN A 23 1.16 -10.87 -7.30
CA ASN A 23 2.43 -10.26 -6.92
C ASN A 23 2.75 -9.01 -7.76
N TYR A 24 1.75 -8.35 -8.36
CA TYR A 24 2.00 -7.17 -9.17
C TYR A 24 2.55 -6.02 -8.30
N PRO A 25 3.54 -5.28 -8.82
CA PRO A 25 4.03 -4.08 -8.16
C PRO A 25 2.93 -3.04 -8.05
N PHE A 26 3.00 -2.24 -6.98
CA PHE A 26 2.19 -1.05 -6.81
C PHE A 26 2.67 0.06 -7.73
N ALA A 27 1.72 0.73 -8.40
CA ALA A 27 1.98 1.88 -9.24
C ALA A 27 0.69 2.69 -9.41
N ASN A 28 0.82 3.96 -9.82
CA ASN A 28 -0.29 4.71 -10.38
C ASN A 28 -0.58 4.19 -11.81
N ILE A 29 -1.85 3.98 -12.13
CA ILE A 29 -2.30 3.43 -13.41
C ILE A 29 -3.21 4.47 -14.07
N PRO A 30 -2.81 5.02 -15.24
CA PRO A 30 -3.67 5.90 -16.01
C PRO A 30 -5.00 5.22 -16.34
N ASP A 31 -6.10 5.97 -16.30
CA ASP A 31 -7.46 5.41 -16.44
C ASP A 31 -7.63 4.65 -17.77
N GLU A 32 -6.99 5.12 -18.84
CA GLU A 32 -6.97 4.50 -20.17
C GLU A 32 -6.22 3.16 -20.23
N GLU A 33 -5.38 2.85 -19.25
CA GLU A 33 -4.63 1.60 -19.15
C GLU A 33 -5.27 0.58 -18.21
N VAL A 34 -6.35 0.96 -17.52
CA VAL A 34 -7.00 0.09 -16.55
C VAL A 34 -7.69 -1.07 -17.26
N TYR A 35 -7.30 -2.29 -16.91
CA TYR A 35 -7.92 -3.50 -17.43
C TYR A 35 -9.22 -3.84 -16.70
N LYS A 36 -9.21 -3.72 -15.37
CA LYS A 36 -10.37 -3.99 -14.50
C LYS A 36 -10.30 -3.15 -13.23
N TRP A 37 -11.48 -2.84 -12.72
CA TRP A 37 -11.72 -2.15 -11.47
C TRP A 37 -12.29 -3.14 -10.43
N TYR A 38 -11.85 -3.00 -9.19
CA TYR A 38 -12.25 -3.84 -8.07
C TYR A 38 -12.66 -2.97 -6.88
N ASN A 39 -13.89 -3.13 -6.40
CA ASN A 39 -14.30 -2.60 -5.11
C ASN A 39 -14.77 -3.74 -4.19
N GLN A 40 -15.40 -3.39 -3.07
CA GLN A 40 -15.87 -4.37 -2.07
C GLN A 40 -16.96 -5.31 -2.59
N ARG A 41 -17.77 -4.86 -3.56
CA ARG A 41 -19.02 -5.52 -3.98
C ARG A 41 -18.98 -6.05 -5.42
N GLU A 42 -18.11 -5.49 -6.25
CA GLU A 42 -18.17 -5.68 -7.70
C GLU A 42 -16.80 -5.60 -8.38
N ILE A 43 -16.78 -6.13 -9.59
CA ILE A 43 -15.65 -6.12 -10.52
C ILE A 43 -16.20 -5.67 -11.86
N THR A 44 -15.60 -4.66 -12.47
CA THR A 44 -16.04 -4.13 -13.76
C THR A 44 -14.86 -3.86 -14.69
N THR A 45 -15.13 -3.90 -16.00
CA THR A 45 -14.21 -3.46 -17.05
C THR A 45 -14.50 -2.03 -17.50
N HIS A 46 -15.61 -1.44 -17.06
CA HIS A 46 -15.99 -0.06 -17.36
C HIS A 46 -15.52 0.84 -16.22
N GLN A 47 -15.04 2.03 -16.55
CA GLN A 47 -14.69 3.02 -15.55
C GLN A 47 -15.90 3.34 -14.66
N PRO A 48 -15.76 3.31 -13.33
CA PRO A 48 -16.78 3.77 -12.40
C PRO A 48 -17.07 5.26 -12.59
N GLU A 49 -18.20 5.72 -12.05
CA GLU A 49 -18.52 7.14 -12.03
C GLU A 49 -17.42 7.94 -11.31
N GLU A 50 -17.14 9.16 -11.79
CA GLU A 50 -16.11 10.05 -11.23
C GLU A 50 -16.28 10.28 -9.71
N SER A 51 -17.53 10.32 -9.23
CA SER A 51 -17.82 10.50 -7.80
C SER A 51 -17.49 9.28 -6.93
N ASP A 52 -17.24 8.12 -7.53
CA ASP A 52 -17.00 6.86 -6.83
C ASP A 52 -15.64 6.23 -7.17
N ILE A 53 -14.94 6.72 -8.19
CA ILE A 53 -13.70 6.13 -8.73
C ILE A 53 -12.61 5.90 -7.67
N ASP A 54 -12.57 6.74 -6.63
CA ASP A 54 -11.62 6.65 -5.51
C ASP A 54 -11.82 5.42 -4.61
N ASN A 55 -13.01 4.81 -4.65
CA ASN A 55 -13.35 3.60 -3.89
C ASN A 55 -12.92 2.31 -4.60
N TRP A 56 -12.30 2.41 -5.78
CA TRP A 56 -11.93 1.28 -6.60
C TRP A 56 -10.41 1.11 -6.69
N SER A 57 -9.97 -0.14 -6.55
CA SER A 57 -8.62 -0.54 -6.91
C SER A 57 -8.56 -0.88 -8.40
N ARG A 58 -7.41 -0.67 -9.02
CA ARG A 58 -7.21 -0.78 -10.47
C ARG A 58 -6.13 -1.81 -10.75
N VAL A 59 -6.34 -2.60 -11.81
CA VAL A 59 -5.30 -3.50 -12.31
C VAL A 59 -4.97 -3.15 -13.75
N LYS A 60 -3.68 -3.05 -14.06
CA LYS A 60 -3.17 -3.07 -15.43
C LYS A 60 -2.76 -4.50 -15.74
N LYS A 61 -3.31 -5.07 -16.81
CA LYS A 61 -3.19 -6.51 -17.10
C LYS A 61 -1.73 -6.97 -17.08
N SER A 62 -1.43 -7.95 -16.22
CA SER A 62 -0.10 -8.56 -16.07
C SER A 62 1.04 -7.58 -15.76
N THR A 63 0.74 -6.39 -15.23
CA THR A 63 1.74 -5.32 -15.06
C THR A 63 1.75 -4.77 -13.64
N SER A 64 0.66 -4.15 -13.18
CA SER A 64 0.66 -3.38 -11.94
C SER A 64 -0.71 -3.37 -11.26
N TRP A 65 -0.70 -3.04 -9.97
CA TRP A 65 -1.87 -2.86 -9.14
C TRP A 65 -1.86 -1.48 -8.49
N GLU A 66 -2.98 -0.76 -8.57
CA GLU A 66 -3.19 0.49 -7.86
C GLU A 66 -4.28 0.27 -6.80
N PRO A 67 -3.98 0.44 -5.50
CA PRO A 67 -5.01 0.35 -4.48
C PRO A 67 -5.97 1.53 -4.59
N HIS A 68 -7.20 1.32 -4.12
CA HIS A 68 -8.16 2.41 -3.94
C HIS A 68 -7.56 3.52 -3.07
N VAL A 69 -8.01 4.75 -3.29
CA VAL A 69 -7.35 5.97 -2.81
C VAL A 69 -7.11 5.95 -1.30
N GLN A 70 -8.12 5.58 -0.52
CA GLN A 70 -8.04 5.53 0.95
C GLN A 70 -6.98 4.53 1.49
N SER A 71 -6.53 3.56 0.69
CA SER A 71 -5.51 2.59 1.10
C SER A 71 -4.08 2.98 0.69
N ARG A 72 -3.89 3.99 -0.16
CA ARG A 72 -2.58 4.31 -0.75
C ARG A 72 -1.52 4.68 0.29
N GLY A 73 -1.81 5.66 1.15
CA GLY A 73 -0.88 6.07 2.21
C GLY A 73 -0.57 4.95 3.19
N THR A 74 -1.60 4.17 3.55
CA THR A 74 -1.46 3.00 4.39
C THR A 74 -0.56 1.92 3.77
N VAL A 75 -0.72 1.62 2.48
CA VAL A 75 0.12 0.67 1.74
C VAL A 75 1.55 1.19 1.67
N ALA A 76 1.74 2.47 1.36
CA ALA A 76 3.04 3.11 1.32
C ALA A 76 3.80 2.95 2.64
N ARG A 77 3.20 3.38 3.76
CA ARG A 77 3.83 3.27 5.09
C ARG A 77 4.11 1.83 5.50
N ALA A 78 3.27 0.87 5.09
CA ALA A 78 3.49 -0.55 5.36
C ALA A 78 4.66 -1.14 4.55
N VAL A 79 4.79 -0.77 3.27
CA VAL A 79 5.88 -1.20 2.40
C VAL A 79 7.21 -0.60 2.86
N LEU A 80 7.24 0.72 3.11
CA LEU A 80 8.42 1.40 3.63
C LEU A 80 8.83 0.80 4.99
N TYR A 81 7.89 0.62 5.92
CA TYR A 81 8.17 -0.05 7.19
C TYR A 81 8.82 -1.42 7.01
N PHE A 82 8.29 -2.25 6.12
CA PHE A 82 8.81 -3.59 5.88
C PHE A 82 10.29 -3.55 5.47
N TYR A 83 10.65 -2.65 4.56
CA TYR A 83 12.01 -2.55 4.08
C TYR A 83 12.97 -1.87 5.08
N THR A 84 12.47 -1.00 5.95
CA THR A 84 13.23 -0.47 7.10
C THR A 84 13.52 -1.54 8.14
N MET A 85 12.55 -2.40 8.46
CA MET A 85 12.71 -3.45 9.48
C MET A 85 13.43 -4.70 8.96
N TYR A 86 13.40 -4.93 7.64
CA TYR A 86 14.04 -6.08 7.00
C TYR A 86 14.98 -5.63 5.85
N PRO A 87 16.06 -4.88 6.16
CA PRO A 87 16.92 -4.23 5.16
C PRO A 87 17.63 -5.22 4.24
N GLN A 88 17.82 -6.48 4.65
CA GLN A 88 18.38 -7.54 3.79
C GLN A 88 17.55 -7.81 2.52
N TYR A 89 16.30 -7.34 2.47
CA TYR A 89 15.43 -7.45 1.29
C TYR A 89 15.36 -6.19 0.44
N ILE A 90 16.04 -5.08 0.80
CA ILE A 90 15.91 -3.79 0.11
C ILE A 90 16.10 -3.88 -1.41
N LYS A 91 17.01 -4.75 -1.87
CA LYS A 91 17.24 -5.07 -3.30
C LYS A 91 16.02 -5.61 -4.06
N HIS A 92 14.97 -6.01 -3.35
CA HIS A 92 13.72 -6.51 -3.91
C HIS A 92 12.61 -5.47 -3.92
N MET A 93 12.83 -4.27 -3.37
CA MET A 93 11.81 -3.23 -3.28
C MET A 93 11.25 -2.83 -4.64
N GLY A 94 12.10 -2.70 -5.67
CA GLY A 94 11.65 -2.43 -7.05
C GLY A 94 10.74 -3.51 -7.67
N LYS A 95 10.62 -4.70 -7.06
CA LYS A 95 9.62 -5.72 -7.46
C LYS A 95 8.26 -5.48 -6.82
N VAL A 96 8.21 -4.70 -5.74
CA VAL A 96 6.99 -4.34 -5.00
C VAL A 96 6.45 -3.00 -5.47
N GLY A 97 7.30 -2.07 -5.89
CA GLY A 97 6.91 -0.77 -6.43
C GLY A 97 8.08 0.22 -6.39
N ASP A 98 7.87 1.39 -6.94
CA ASP A 98 8.85 2.49 -6.90
C ASP A 98 8.80 3.20 -5.54
N VAL A 99 9.98 3.45 -4.95
CA VAL A 99 10.12 4.17 -3.68
C VAL A 99 9.52 5.57 -3.76
N ASN A 100 9.68 6.26 -4.89
CA ASN A 100 9.13 7.60 -5.11
C ASN A 100 7.60 7.58 -5.11
N THR A 101 6.99 6.51 -5.63
CA THR A 101 5.52 6.35 -5.56
C THR A 101 5.05 6.19 -4.12
N PHE A 102 5.78 5.43 -3.29
CA PHE A 102 5.40 5.25 -1.88
C PHE A 102 5.60 6.52 -1.06
N ILE A 103 6.67 7.27 -1.29
CA ILE A 103 6.87 8.57 -0.61
C ILE A 103 5.75 9.53 -1.00
N GLN A 104 5.46 9.68 -2.30
CA GLN A 104 4.37 10.52 -2.78
C GLN A 104 3.02 10.10 -2.18
N TRP A 105 2.70 8.81 -2.17
CA TRP A 105 1.45 8.33 -1.55
C TRP A 105 1.40 8.57 -0.04
N ASN A 106 2.53 8.56 0.66
CA ASN A 106 2.55 8.90 2.08
C ASN A 106 2.22 10.38 2.31
N GLU A 107 2.70 11.27 1.46
CA GLU A 107 2.44 12.71 1.53
C GLU A 107 1.01 13.07 1.12
N ASP A 108 0.55 12.55 -0.02
CA ASP A 108 -0.78 12.84 -0.56
C ASP A 108 -1.91 12.26 0.28
N TYR A 109 -1.65 11.13 0.97
CA TYR A 109 -2.64 10.38 1.74
C TYR A 109 -2.21 10.27 3.21
N PRO A 110 -2.50 11.31 4.02
CA PRO A 110 -2.05 11.41 5.40
C PRO A 110 -2.61 10.30 6.28
N VAL A 111 -1.98 10.11 7.44
CA VAL A 111 -2.44 9.16 8.46
C VAL A 111 -3.84 9.52 8.93
N VAL A 112 -4.72 8.52 8.97
CA VAL A 112 -6.09 8.66 9.48
C VAL A 112 -6.22 7.99 10.85
N ALA A 113 -7.27 8.32 11.60
CA ALA A 113 -7.51 7.79 12.95
C ALA A 113 -7.44 6.25 13.03
N TRP A 114 -7.95 5.57 11.99
CA TRP A 114 -7.87 4.11 11.90
C TRP A 114 -6.44 3.56 11.82
N ASP A 115 -5.53 4.25 11.14
CA ASP A 115 -4.13 3.83 11.07
C ASP A 115 -3.46 3.90 12.46
N ILE A 116 -3.75 4.96 13.23
CA ILE A 116 -3.25 5.14 14.60
C ILE A 116 -3.80 4.05 15.53
N GLU A 117 -5.11 3.87 15.54
CA GLU A 117 -5.78 2.86 16.35
C GLU A 117 -5.24 1.45 16.05
N ARG A 118 -4.99 1.16 14.77
CA ARG A 118 -4.39 -0.11 14.36
C ARG A 118 -2.94 -0.22 14.84
N ASN A 119 -2.14 0.84 14.76
CA ASN A 119 -0.75 0.84 15.23
C ASN A 119 -0.69 0.53 16.74
N ASP A 120 -1.57 1.14 17.54
CA ASP A 120 -1.70 0.89 18.99
C ASP A 120 -2.09 -0.57 19.29
N ARG A 121 -3.06 -1.10 18.53
CA ARG A 121 -3.48 -2.50 18.64
C ARG A 121 -2.35 -3.46 18.29
N VAL A 122 -1.60 -3.20 17.22
CA VAL A 122 -0.48 -4.05 16.84
C VAL A 122 0.63 -3.98 17.88
N GLU A 123 0.96 -2.79 18.39
CA GLU A 123 1.95 -2.64 19.47
C GLU A 123 1.56 -3.45 20.71
N THR A 124 0.29 -3.40 21.13
CA THR A 124 -0.20 -4.17 22.27
C THR A 124 0.04 -5.68 22.11
N HIS A 125 0.02 -6.20 20.88
CA HIS A 125 0.18 -7.63 20.59
C HIS A 125 1.62 -8.04 20.21
N GLN A 126 2.36 -7.21 19.47
CA GLN A 126 3.71 -7.50 18.97
C GLN A 126 4.83 -6.83 19.76
N GLY A 127 4.55 -5.76 20.50
CA GLY A 127 5.52 -4.98 21.25
C GLY A 127 6.32 -3.97 20.42
N ASN A 128 5.96 -3.72 19.16
CA ASN A 128 6.60 -2.71 18.32
C ASN A 128 5.60 -1.89 17.51
N ARG A 129 6.00 -0.67 17.14
CA ARG A 129 5.20 0.28 16.34
C ARG A 129 5.76 0.43 14.93
N ASN A 130 4.89 0.81 13.99
CA ASN A 130 5.33 1.35 12.72
C ASN A 130 5.61 2.87 12.90
N PRO A 131 6.88 3.32 12.93
CA PRO A 131 7.20 4.72 13.16
C PRO A 131 6.66 5.63 12.05
N TYR A 132 6.39 5.12 10.86
CA TYR A 132 5.82 5.92 9.76
C TYR A 132 4.34 6.23 9.94
N VAL A 133 3.64 5.53 10.84
CA VAL A 133 2.27 5.91 11.23
C VAL A 133 2.30 7.03 12.27
N ASP A 134 3.25 7.00 13.20
CA ASP A 134 3.37 8.02 14.25
C ASP A 134 4.05 9.31 13.73
N HIS A 135 4.99 9.13 12.79
CA HIS A 135 5.83 10.17 12.19
C HIS A 135 5.96 9.96 10.67
N PRO A 136 4.93 10.30 9.89
CA PRO A 136 4.93 10.11 8.43
C PRO A 136 6.09 10.82 7.71
N GLU A 137 6.60 11.93 8.27
CA GLU A 137 7.75 12.68 7.76
C GLU A 137 9.05 11.88 7.78
N LEU A 138 9.13 10.79 8.54
CA LEU A 138 10.30 9.92 8.54
C LEU A 138 10.40 9.07 7.26
N CYS A 139 9.33 8.93 6.48
CA CYS A 139 9.36 8.18 5.22
C CYS A 139 10.38 8.76 4.25
N GLU A 140 10.31 10.06 3.97
CA GLU A 140 11.24 10.74 3.05
C GLU A 140 12.68 10.64 3.58
N ARG A 141 12.88 11.00 4.86
CA ARG A 141 14.20 10.99 5.50
C ARG A 141 14.87 9.63 5.53
N ALA A 142 14.10 8.55 5.67
CA ALA A 142 14.66 7.20 5.72
C ALA A 142 15.08 6.66 4.35
N TYR A 143 14.61 7.28 3.26
CA TYR A 143 14.78 6.78 1.90
C TYR A 143 15.44 7.81 0.96
N GLU A 144 15.94 8.93 1.48
CA GLU A 144 16.54 10.03 0.69
C GLU A 144 17.64 9.58 -0.28
N ASP A 145 18.49 8.63 0.13
CA ASP A 145 19.58 8.08 -0.71
C ASP A 145 19.09 7.16 -1.85
N MET A 146 17.81 6.80 -1.86
CA MET A 146 17.17 5.95 -2.87
C MET A 146 16.35 6.75 -3.89
N ILE A 147 16.24 8.06 -3.70
CA ILE A 147 15.52 9.00 -4.56
C ILE A 147 16.41 9.47 -5.71
#